data_AF-A0A4R5FKV4-F1
#
_entry.id   AF-A0A4R5FKV4-F1
#
_cell.length_a   1.000
_cell.length_b   1.000
_cell.length_c   1.000
_cell.angle_alpha   90.00
_cell.angle_beta   90.00
_cell.angle_gamma   90.00
#
_symmetry.space_group_name_H-M   'P 1'
#
loop_
_entity.id
_entity.type
_entity.pdbx_description
1 polymer ?
#
loop_
_entity_poly.entity_id
_entity_poly.type
_entity_poly.pdbx_seq_one_letter_code
_entity_poly.pdbx_strand_id
1 'polypeptide(L)'
;MNENKQMDNLSRKVIRKASLESPSFDFTTQIMAQLTVLKQSETTIYKPLISKKGWFVIFGGFAALVVYAIIGEQPQIPEWFDTVGFSTLLNNKILGIFSRLTFSKTLQYALFSLSIMVLIQVYLFKRYLYKRFEV
;
A
#
# COMPACT_ATOMS: atom_id res chain seq x y z
N MET A 1 4.86 -64.43 20.78
CA MET A 1 5.80 -63.28 20.69
C MET A 1 6.77 -63.35 19.50
N ASN A 2 6.99 -64.51 18.87
CA ASN A 2 8.05 -64.68 17.86
C ASN A 2 7.60 -64.44 16.40
N GLU A 3 6.30 -64.61 16.11
CA GLU A 3 5.73 -64.49 14.74
C GLU A 3 5.74 -63.05 14.21
N ASN A 4 5.40 -62.06 15.05
CA ASN A 4 5.46 -60.64 14.68
C ASN A 4 6.86 -60.18 14.27
N LYS A 5 7.91 -60.72 14.90
CA LYS A 5 9.30 -60.40 14.54
C LYS A 5 9.67 -60.94 13.17
N GLN A 6 9.13 -62.08 12.77
CA GLN A 6 9.37 -62.65 11.44
C GLN A 6 8.63 -61.86 10.37
N MET A 7 7.39 -61.43 10.64
CA MET A 7 6.62 -60.59 9.72
C MET A 7 7.26 -59.20 9.51
N ASP A 8 7.76 -58.56 10.57
CA ASP A 8 8.51 -57.29 10.46
C ASP A 8 9.81 -57.46 9.65
N ASN A 9 10.53 -58.57 9.88
CA ASN A 9 11.78 -58.85 9.17
C ASN A 9 11.54 -59.12 7.67
N LEU A 10 10.47 -59.86 7.32
CA LEU A 10 10.05 -60.06 5.93
C LEU A 10 9.65 -58.73 5.28
N SER A 11 8.87 -57.90 5.97
CA SER A 11 8.44 -56.60 5.46
C SER A 11 9.62 -55.67 5.20
N ARG A 12 10.58 -55.57 6.15
CA ARG A 12 11.82 -54.82 5.96
C ARG A 12 12.67 -55.35 4.81
N LYS A 13 12.73 -56.67 4.64
CA LYS A 13 13.52 -57.30 3.56
C LYS A 13 12.90 -57.06 2.19
N VAL A 14 11.57 -57.01 2.09
CA VAL A 14 10.85 -56.66 0.85
C VAL A 14 11.03 -55.17 0.53
N ILE A 15 10.85 -54.28 1.50
CA ILE A 15 11.03 -52.83 1.32
C ILE A 15 12.47 -52.48 0.94
N ARG A 16 13.46 -53.19 1.51
CA ARG A 16 14.88 -52.98 1.21
C ARG A 16 15.32 -53.60 -0.13
N LYS A 17 14.60 -54.60 -0.64
CA LYS A 17 14.82 -55.22 -1.96
C LYS A 17 14.08 -54.52 -3.08
N ALA A 18 13.00 -53.81 -2.77
CA ALA A 18 12.44 -52.82 -3.68
C ALA A 18 13.55 -51.79 -3.92
N SER A 19 14.05 -51.76 -5.16
CA SER A 19 15.11 -50.84 -5.56
C SER A 19 14.71 -49.44 -5.11
N LEU A 20 15.56 -48.81 -4.30
CA LEU A 20 15.38 -47.40 -3.97
C LEU A 20 15.54 -46.65 -5.28
N GLU A 21 14.41 -46.30 -5.90
CA GLU A 21 14.39 -45.37 -7.03
C GLU A 21 14.96 -44.05 -6.50
N SER A 22 16.26 -43.88 -6.71
CA SER A 22 16.88 -42.58 -6.52
C SER A 22 16.20 -41.64 -7.51
N PRO A 23 15.78 -40.44 -7.09
CA PRO A 23 15.35 -39.44 -8.04
C PRO A 23 16.43 -39.27 -9.11
N SER A 24 16.02 -38.91 -10.32
CA SER A 24 16.96 -38.59 -11.38
C SER A 24 17.93 -37.50 -10.90
N PHE A 25 19.16 -37.53 -11.42
CA PHE A 25 20.20 -36.56 -11.05
C PHE A 25 19.70 -35.11 -11.16
N ASP A 26 18.80 -34.85 -12.12
CA ASP A 26 18.23 -33.54 -12.40
C ASP A 26 16.86 -33.26 -11.76
N PHE A 27 16.34 -34.15 -10.91
CA PHE A 27 15.01 -33.99 -10.30
C PHE A 27 14.87 -32.67 -9.55
N THR A 28 15.83 -32.36 -8.67
CA THR A 28 15.86 -31.11 -7.92
C THR A 28 15.99 -29.91 -8.84
N THR A 29 16.80 -30.03 -9.90
CA THR A 29 17.01 -28.95 -10.88
C THR A 29 15.74 -28.65 -11.66
N GLN A 30 15.02 -29.69 -12.11
CA GLN A 30 13.76 -29.52 -12.84
C GLN A 30 12.65 -28.97 -11.96
N ILE A 31 12.55 -29.42 -10.70
CA ILE A 31 11.60 -28.87 -9.74
C ILE A 31 11.94 -27.40 -9.44
N MET A 32 13.20 -27.06 -9.19
CA MET A 32 13.60 -25.67 -8.96
C MET A 32 13.36 -24.80 -10.19
N ALA A 33 13.59 -25.30 -11.41
CA ALA A 33 13.29 -24.57 -12.64
C ALA A 33 11.78 -24.25 -12.75
N GLN A 34 10.91 -25.23 -12.49
CA GLN A 34 9.46 -25.03 -12.51
C GLN A 34 9.00 -24.09 -11.38
N LEU A 35 9.56 -24.23 -10.18
CA LEU A 35 9.28 -23.34 -9.05
C LEU A 35 9.75 -21.90 -9.30
N THR A 36 10.85 -21.71 -10.04
CA THR A 36 11.36 -20.38 -10.38
C THR A 36 10.44 -19.68 -11.37
N VAL A 37 9.94 -20.42 -12.37
CA VAL A 37 8.94 -19.90 -13.34
C VAL A 37 7.61 -19.56 -12.65
N LEU A 38 7.14 -20.42 -11.74
CA LEU A 38 5.92 -20.17 -10.96
C LEU A 38 6.10 -18.99 -9.98
N LYS A 39 7.21 -18.92 -9.24
CA LYS A 39 7.53 -17.78 -8.37
C LYS A 39 7.69 -16.48 -9.13
N GLN A 40 8.23 -16.51 -10.36
CA GLN A 40 8.35 -15.33 -11.19
C GLN A 40 6.97 -14.78 -11.61
N SER A 41 6.00 -15.67 -11.83
CA SER A 41 4.60 -15.30 -12.10
C SER A 41 3.84 -14.78 -10.86
N GLU A 42 4.24 -15.21 -9.66
CA GLU A 42 3.72 -14.74 -8.37
C GLU A 42 4.52 -13.58 -7.76
N THR A 43 5.51 -13.03 -8.48
CA THR A 43 6.07 -11.75 -8.06
C THR A 43 4.93 -10.76 -8.13
N THR A 44 4.47 -10.32 -6.96
CA THR A 44 3.50 -9.25 -6.84
C THR A 44 4.22 -8.01 -7.33
N ILE A 45 4.22 -7.80 -8.65
CA ILE A 45 4.83 -6.63 -9.28
C ILE A 45 4.13 -5.44 -8.65
N TYR A 46 4.84 -4.79 -7.73
CA TYR A 46 4.31 -3.67 -6.98
C TYR A 46 4.12 -2.52 -7.96
N LYS A 47 2.92 -2.45 -8.56
CA LYS A 47 2.52 -1.34 -9.40
C LYS A 47 2.15 -0.22 -8.43
N PRO A 48 2.95 0.87 -8.35
CA PRO A 48 2.67 1.92 -7.39
C PRO A 48 1.28 2.50 -7.69
N LEU A 49 0.38 2.43 -6.71
CA LEU A 49 -1.03 2.88 -6.81
C LEU A 49 -1.13 4.33 -7.33
N ILE A 50 -0.12 5.14 -7.05
CA ILE A 50 0.06 6.50 -7.59
C ILE A 50 1.52 6.66 -8.03
N SER A 51 1.71 7.05 -9.29
CA SER A 51 3.02 7.36 -9.88
C SER A 51 3.78 8.42 -9.07
N LYS A 52 5.13 8.39 -9.10
CA LYS A 52 5.99 9.37 -8.42
C LYS A 52 5.61 10.82 -8.76
N LYS A 53 5.19 11.07 -10.01
CA LYS A 53 4.72 12.37 -10.49
C LYS A 53 3.38 12.80 -9.85
N GLY A 54 2.46 11.85 -9.68
CA GLY A 54 1.15 12.12 -9.06
C GLY A 54 1.24 12.58 -7.61
N TRP A 55 2.20 12.03 -6.85
CA TRP A 55 2.48 12.49 -5.50
C TRP A 55 2.99 13.94 -5.43
N PHE A 56 3.78 14.36 -6.43
CA PHE A 56 4.27 15.74 -6.50
C PHE A 56 3.13 16.73 -6.77
N VAL A 57 2.18 16.36 -7.63
CA VAL A 57 0.98 17.15 -7.92
C VAL A 57 0.07 17.26 -6.69
N ILE A 58 -0.15 16.15 -5.97
CA ILE A 58 -0.96 16.13 -4.75
C ILE A 58 -0.34 17.04 -3.67
N PHE A 59 0.97 16.92 -3.44
CA PHE A 59 1.67 17.73 -2.46
C PHE A 59 1.68 19.22 -2.85
N GLY A 60 1.95 19.52 -4.11
CA GLY A 60 1.94 20.89 -4.64
C GLY A 60 0.56 21.54 -4.53
N GLY A 61 -0.50 20.82 -4.91
CA GLY A 61 -1.87 21.31 -4.81
C GLY A 61 -2.32 21.52 -3.36
N PHE A 62 -1.96 20.61 -2.46
CA PHE A 62 -2.23 20.76 -1.04
C PHE A 62 -1.48 21.96 -0.44
N ALA A 63 -0.19 22.12 -0.74
CA ALA A 63 0.59 23.26 -0.28
C ALA A 63 0.02 24.59 -0.81
N ALA A 64 -0.39 24.65 -2.08
CA ALA A 64 -1.03 25.83 -2.67
C ALA A 64 -2.35 26.18 -1.96
N LEU A 65 -3.18 25.18 -1.65
CA LEU A 65 -4.42 25.38 -0.88
C LEU A 65 -4.15 25.95 0.52
N VAL A 66 -3.11 25.49 1.20
CA VAL A 66 -2.78 26.02 2.52
C VAL A 66 -2.22 27.44 2.44
N VAL A 67 -1.34 27.72 1.47
CA VAL A 67 -0.81 29.07 1.23
C VAL A 67 -1.96 30.04 0.94
N TYR A 68 -2.91 29.64 0.09
CA TYR A 68 -4.13 30.41 -0.18
C TYR A 68 -4.94 30.67 1.10
N ALA A 69 -5.11 29.66 1.96
CA ALA A 69 -5.82 29.80 3.22
C ALA A 69 -5.13 30.73 4.24
N ILE A 70 -3.80 30.86 4.18
CA ILE A 70 -3.01 31.73 5.08
C ILE A 70 -3.02 33.20 4.62
N ILE A 71 -2.97 33.45 3.31
CA ILE A 71 -2.95 34.80 2.73
C ILE A 71 -4.26 35.56 3.02
N GLY A 72 -5.35 34.84 3.31
CA GLY A 72 -6.46 35.41 4.08
C GLY A 72 -7.25 36.47 3.34
N GLU A 73 -7.42 36.33 2.03
CA GLU A 73 -8.48 37.04 1.34
C GLU A 73 -9.81 36.31 1.54
N GLN A 74 -10.86 37.10 1.78
CA GLN A 74 -12.23 36.64 1.87
C GLN A 74 -12.50 35.72 0.67
N PRO A 75 -13.10 34.52 0.86
CA PRO A 75 -13.30 33.58 -0.23
C PRO A 75 -14.26 34.20 -1.25
N GLN A 76 -13.72 34.92 -2.22
CA GLN A 76 -14.41 35.25 -3.43
C GLN A 76 -14.46 33.95 -4.22
N ILE A 77 -15.63 33.33 -4.16
CA ILE A 77 -15.95 32.15 -4.95
C ILE A 77 -15.58 32.50 -6.39
N PRO A 78 -14.56 31.85 -6.98
CA PRO A 78 -14.11 32.24 -8.30
C PRO A 78 -15.22 31.90 -9.31
N GLU A 79 -15.49 32.78 -10.27
CA GLU A 79 -16.66 32.73 -11.17
C GLU A 79 -16.86 31.38 -11.89
N TRP A 80 -15.78 30.62 -12.10
CA TRP A 80 -15.86 29.27 -12.66
C TRP A 80 -16.58 28.28 -11.74
N PHE A 81 -16.59 28.50 -10.42
CA PHE A 81 -17.25 27.63 -9.42
C PHE A 81 -18.78 27.76 -9.46
N ASP A 82 -19.30 28.91 -9.87
CA ASP A 82 -20.74 29.13 -10.07
C ASP A 82 -21.27 28.32 -11.26
N THR A 83 -20.45 28.09 -12.29
CA THR A 83 -20.85 27.30 -13.46
C THR A 83 -21.00 25.80 -13.16
N VAL A 84 -20.36 25.31 -12.09
CA VAL A 84 -20.37 23.88 -11.70
C VAL A 84 -21.58 23.54 -10.80
N GLY A 85 -22.48 24.49 -10.53
CA GLY A 85 -23.71 24.25 -9.75
C GLY A 85 -23.49 24.00 -8.25
N PHE A 86 -22.24 24.06 -7.78
CA PHE A 86 -21.87 23.91 -6.36
C PHE A 86 -22.37 25.06 -5.47
N SER A 87 -22.70 26.20 -6.09
CA SER A 87 -23.24 27.38 -5.42
C SER A 87 -24.55 27.09 -4.66
N THR A 88 -25.36 26.12 -5.13
CA THR A 88 -26.61 25.73 -4.47
C THR A 88 -26.41 24.81 -3.26
N LEU A 89 -25.43 23.90 -3.31
CA LEU A 89 -25.08 22.98 -2.20
C LEU A 89 -24.41 23.70 -1.03
N LEU A 90 -23.63 24.71 -1.36
CA LEU A 90 -22.91 25.55 -0.41
C LEU A 90 -23.78 26.70 0.12
N ASN A 91 -24.92 26.97 -0.52
CA ASN A 91 -25.78 28.07 -0.14
C ASN A 91 -26.27 27.90 1.31
N ASN A 92 -26.16 29.01 2.05
CA ASN A 92 -26.71 29.33 3.37
C ASN A 92 -26.37 28.47 4.61
N LYS A 93 -26.48 27.14 4.59
CA LYS A 93 -26.45 26.36 5.85
C LYS A 93 -25.04 25.89 6.24
N ILE A 94 -24.29 25.32 5.30
CA ILE A 94 -22.94 24.83 5.57
C ILE A 94 -21.99 26.02 5.70
N LEU A 95 -22.02 26.96 4.75
CA LEU A 95 -21.19 28.16 4.83
C LEU A 95 -21.47 28.99 6.09
N GLY A 96 -22.73 29.11 6.54
CA GLY A 96 -23.07 29.83 7.76
C GLY A 96 -22.55 29.20 9.06
N ILE A 97 -22.33 27.87 9.06
CA ILE A 97 -21.72 27.15 10.19
C ILE A 97 -20.20 27.33 10.15
N PHE A 98 -19.58 27.21 8.98
CA PHE A 98 -18.13 27.38 8.81
C PHE A 98 -17.68 28.84 8.99
N SER A 99 -18.49 29.84 8.58
CA SER A 99 -18.18 31.25 8.77
C SER A 99 -18.28 31.70 10.23
N ARG A 100 -19.03 30.95 11.06
CA ARG A 100 -19.15 31.19 12.49
C ARG A 100 -18.00 30.55 13.30
N LEU A 101 -17.22 29.66 12.67
CA LEU A 101 -15.99 29.12 13.25
C LEU A 101 -14.88 30.17 13.11
N THR A 102 -14.58 30.85 14.22
CA THR A 102 -13.45 31.78 14.30
C THR A 102 -12.17 30.99 14.49
N PHE A 103 -11.40 30.86 13.41
CA PHE A 103 -10.09 30.23 13.46
C PHE A 103 -9.08 31.23 14.04
N SER A 104 -8.64 30.99 15.28
CA SER A 104 -7.50 31.73 15.85
C SER A 104 -6.24 31.46 15.03
N LYS A 105 -5.36 32.47 14.90
CA LYS A 105 -4.08 32.34 14.17
C LYS A 105 -3.26 31.16 14.70
N THR A 106 -3.25 30.93 16.02
CA THR A 106 -2.57 29.79 16.63
C THR A 106 -3.13 28.45 16.16
N LEU A 107 -4.46 28.35 16.04
CA LEU A 107 -5.14 27.12 15.60
C LEU A 107 -4.88 26.85 14.10
N GLN A 108 -4.82 27.91 13.28
CA GLN A 108 -4.43 27.81 11.85
C GLN A 108 -3.02 27.26 11.68
N TYR A 109 -2.04 27.81 12.43
CA TYR A 109 -0.65 27.32 12.37
C TYR A 109 -0.52 25.90 12.90
N ALA A 110 -1.27 25.53 13.95
CA ALA A 110 -1.28 24.17 14.49
C ALA A 110 -1.86 23.15 13.50
N LEU A 111 -2.96 23.49 12.80
CA LEU A 111 -3.50 22.62 11.75
C LEU A 111 -2.51 22.45 10.60
N PHE A 112 -1.82 23.53 10.21
CA PHE A 112 -0.85 23.48 9.13
C PHE A 112 0.32 22.56 9.46
N SER A 113 0.91 22.71 10.65
CA SER A 113 2.03 21.86 11.08
C SER A 113 1.62 20.39 11.20
N LEU A 114 0.40 20.13 11.71
CA LEU A 114 -0.16 18.78 11.78
C LEU A 114 -0.33 18.17 10.39
N SER A 115 -0.83 18.94 9.42
CA SER A 115 -0.99 18.46 8.05
C SER A 115 0.34 18.10 7.39
N ILE A 116 1.36 18.95 7.55
CA ILE A 116 2.72 18.66 7.08
C ILE A 116 3.24 17.37 7.72
N MET A 117 3.06 17.19 9.03
CA MET A 117 3.49 16.00 9.75
C MET A 117 2.83 14.73 9.20
N VAL A 118 1.53 14.76 8.93
CA VAL A 118 0.80 13.62 8.34
C VAL A 118 1.31 13.30 6.93
N LEU A 119 1.60 14.30 6.11
CA LEU A 119 2.17 14.08 4.77
C LEU A 119 3.54 13.39 4.85
N ILE A 120 4.40 13.83 5.78
CA ILE A 120 5.70 13.20 6.03
C ILE A 120 5.52 11.76 6.50
N GLN A 121 4.57 11.50 7.42
CA GLN A 121 4.28 10.15 7.91
C GLN A 121 3.85 9.22 6.78
N VAL A 122 2.95 9.67 5.90
CA VAL A 122 2.49 8.90 4.73
C VAL A 122 3.66 8.62 3.78
N TYR A 123 4.54 9.61 3.55
CA TYR A 123 5.73 9.42 2.73
C TYR A 123 6.70 8.38 3.31
N LEU A 124 6.97 8.44 4.62
CA LEU A 124 7.82 7.47 5.31
C LEU A 124 7.22 6.06 5.29
N PHE A 125 5.91 5.94 5.52
CA PHE A 125 5.20 4.66 5.48
C PHE A 125 5.26 4.04 4.09
N LYS A 126 5.05 4.83 3.04
CA LYS A 126 5.24 4.40 1.66
C LYS A 126 6.66 3.90 1.40
N ARG A 127 7.68 4.63 1.88
CA ARG A 127 9.09 4.23 1.72
C ARG A 127 9.41 2.93 2.47
N TYR A 128 8.85 2.75 3.66
CA TYR A 128 9.00 1.54 4.46
C TYR A 128 8.36 0.32 3.78
N LEU A 129 7.14 0.46 3.26
CA LEU A 129 6.47 -0.60 2.51
C LEU A 129 7.21 -0.91 1.20
N TYR A 130 7.66 0.11 0.46
CA TYR A 130 8.41 -0.10 -0.79
C TYR A 130 9.68 -0.97 -0.56
N LYS A 131 10.44 -0.71 0.51
CA LYS A 131 11.59 -1.54 0.88
C LYS A 131 11.25 -2.98 1.27
N ARG A 132 10.01 -3.26 1.68
CA ARG A 132 9.56 -4.62 2.07
C ARG A 132 9.10 -5.45 0.86
N PHE A 133 8.70 -4.80 -0.24
CA PHE A 133 8.17 -5.46 -1.44
C PHE A 133 9.14 -5.44 -2.64
N GLU A 134 10.31 -4.83 -2.49
CA GLU A 134 11.41 -4.95 -3.44
C GLU A 134 12.21 -6.22 -3.05
N VAL A 135 11.91 -7.34 -3.71
CA VAL A 135 12.72 -8.57 -3.72
C VAL A 135 13.74 -8.47 -4.84
#